data_AF-A0A4R1HML4-F1
#
_entry.id   AF-A0A4R1HML4-F1
#
_cell.length_a   1.000
_cell.length_b   1.000
_cell.length_c   1.000
_cell.angle_alpha   90.00
_cell.angle_beta   90.00
_cell.angle_gamma   90.00
#
_symmetry.space_group_name_H-M   'P 1'
#
loop_
_entity.id
_entity.type
_entity.pdbx_description
1 polymer ?
#
loop_
_entity_poly.entity_id
_entity_poly.type
_entity_poly.pdbx_seq_one_letter_code
_entity_poly.pdbx_strand_id
1 'polypeptide(L)'
;MPRVVIQPSFGLPRFRRNWARTLDRSVPFRDELHGPALTTAQRADLDRLHPDGWSHFWGATAVHDRRISALSTGDVVLLTGRKNVLAIGEIGVVLRNPAFAAALWRPEPGTCPWDNVYSLLHLAHTKIPYEDVWALDGFSVGDNFMGLRLLDPAKAASVLAGLRITTTTHGDGFAVGA
;
A
#
# COMPACT_ATOMS: atom_id res chain seq x y z
N MET A 1 -7.05 -12.64 -10.95
CA MET A 1 -6.70 -11.24 -11.30
C MET A 1 -6.64 -10.44 -10.02
N PRO A 2 -5.57 -9.67 -9.78
CA PRO A 2 -5.43 -8.92 -8.54
C PRO A 2 -6.44 -7.79 -8.43
N ARG A 3 -6.85 -7.48 -7.20
CA ARG A 3 -7.61 -6.27 -6.89
C ARG A 3 -6.68 -5.07 -6.93
N VAL A 4 -7.26 -3.90 -7.17
CA VAL A 4 -6.52 -2.64 -7.18
C VAL A 4 -7.14 -1.69 -6.19
N VAL A 5 -6.31 -1.08 -5.34
CA VAL A 5 -6.71 -0.04 -4.40
C VAL A 5 -5.95 1.25 -4.68
N ILE A 6 -6.66 2.38 -4.75
CA ILE A 6 -6.06 3.71 -4.81
C ILE A 6 -6.03 4.29 -3.40
N GLN A 7 -4.85 4.69 -2.93
CA GLN A 7 -4.61 5.14 -1.57
C GLN A 7 -3.89 6.50 -1.52
N PRO A 8 -4.60 7.59 -1.17
CA PRO A 8 -3.98 8.90 -0.98
C PRO A 8 -3.02 8.90 0.21
N SER A 9 -1.75 9.17 -0.07
CA SER A 9 -0.64 8.82 0.83
C SER A 9 0.39 9.93 1.05
N PHE A 10 0.27 11.09 0.39
CA PHE A 10 1.32 12.14 0.43
C PHE A 10 0.83 13.58 0.67
N GLY A 11 -0.47 13.81 0.85
CA GLY A 11 -1.05 15.16 0.90
C GLY A 11 -0.67 15.99 2.14
N LEU A 12 -0.79 15.43 3.34
CA LEU A 12 -0.57 16.13 4.61
C LEU A 12 0.84 15.90 5.16
N PRO A 13 1.41 16.82 5.97
CA PRO A 13 2.74 16.67 6.57
C PRO A 13 2.96 15.32 7.27
N ARG A 14 1.96 14.86 8.04
CA ARG A 14 2.01 13.56 8.73
C ARG A 14 2.14 12.37 7.76
N PHE A 15 1.44 12.41 6.63
CA PHE A 15 1.51 11.33 5.64
C PHE A 15 2.86 11.31 4.93
N ARG A 16 3.43 12.50 4.63
CA ARG A 16 4.80 12.58 4.10
C ARG A 16 5.86 12.03 5.06
N ARG A 17 5.71 12.27 6.37
CA ARG A 17 6.59 11.67 7.39
C ARG A 17 6.47 10.16 7.42
N ASN A 18 5.25 9.63 7.37
CA ASN A 18 5.03 8.18 7.32
C ASN A 18 5.64 7.58 6.05
N TRP A 19 5.47 8.24 4.91
CA TRP A 19 6.03 7.83 3.62
C TRP A 19 7.56 7.70 3.73
N ALA A 20 8.22 8.75 4.24
CA ALA A 20 9.67 8.75 4.43
C ALA A 20 10.17 7.69 5.44
N ARG A 21 9.30 7.17 6.31
CA ARG A 21 9.64 6.11 7.28
C ARG A 21 9.52 4.71 6.70
N THR A 22 8.61 4.50 5.75
CA THR A 22 8.14 3.14 5.42
C THR A 22 8.03 2.82 3.92
N LEU A 23 8.10 3.83 3.05
CA LEU A 23 8.05 3.69 1.59
C LEU A 23 9.33 4.16 0.90
N ASP A 24 9.99 5.20 1.42
CA ASP A 24 11.33 5.62 0.92
C ASP A 24 12.45 4.67 1.38
N ARG A 25 12.18 3.87 2.41
CA ARG A 25 13.11 2.89 2.98
C ARG A 25 12.36 1.64 3.41
N SER A 26 13.01 0.49 3.32
CA SER A 26 12.52 -0.73 3.93
C SER A 26 12.70 -0.68 5.45
N VAL A 27 11.84 -1.40 6.17
CA VAL A 27 11.81 -1.45 7.62
C VAL A 27 12.19 -2.86 8.07
N PRO A 28 13.15 -3.01 8.99
CA PRO A 28 13.45 -4.30 9.60
C PRO A 28 12.35 -4.64 10.60
N PHE A 29 11.46 -5.57 10.27
CA PHE A 29 10.34 -5.92 11.15
C PHE A 29 10.74 -6.91 12.27
N ARG A 30 12.01 -7.36 12.25
CA ARG A 30 12.58 -8.28 13.24
C ARG A 30 13.32 -7.59 14.38
N ASP A 31 13.56 -6.28 14.27
CA ASP A 31 14.38 -5.53 15.22
C ASP A 31 13.67 -5.35 16.58
N GLU A 32 14.41 -4.79 17.54
CA GLU A 32 13.90 -4.55 18.90
C GLU A 32 12.75 -3.54 18.96
N LEU A 33 12.62 -2.68 17.94
CA LEU A 33 11.58 -1.66 17.89
C LEU A 33 10.24 -2.20 17.37
N HIS A 34 10.27 -3.02 16.33
CA HIS A 34 9.09 -3.48 15.61
C HIS A 34 8.71 -4.91 15.97
N GLY A 35 9.70 -5.78 16.20
CA GLY A 35 9.52 -7.20 16.48
C GLY A 35 8.58 -7.49 17.65
N PRO A 36 8.74 -6.83 18.83
CA PRO A 36 7.88 -7.05 19.99
C PRO A 36 6.41 -6.67 19.77
N ALA A 37 6.10 -5.83 18.78
CA ALA A 37 4.73 -5.42 18.49
C ALA A 37 3.97 -6.43 17.61
N LEU A 38 4.65 -7.40 17.01
CA LEU A 38 4.05 -8.44 16.18
C LEU A 38 3.62 -9.63 17.02
N THR A 39 2.46 -10.21 16.71
CA THR A 39 2.12 -11.54 17.24
C THR A 39 2.96 -12.61 16.55
N THR A 40 3.11 -13.78 17.18
CA THR A 40 3.84 -14.92 16.58
C THR A 40 3.30 -15.28 15.19
N ALA A 41 1.98 -15.25 15.00
CA ALA A 41 1.36 -15.53 13.71
C ALA A 41 1.68 -14.47 12.66
N GLN A 42 1.56 -13.17 13.01
CA GLN A 42 1.89 -12.08 12.10
C GLN A 42 3.37 -12.08 11.72
N ARG A 43 4.25 -12.37 12.69
CA ARG A 43 5.68 -12.53 12.46
C ARG A 43 5.96 -13.69 11.50
N ALA A 44 5.32 -14.84 11.69
CA ALA A 44 5.47 -15.99 10.79
C ALA A 44 4.98 -15.67 9.36
N ASP A 45 3.87 -14.96 9.21
CA ASP A 45 3.38 -14.53 7.89
C ASP A 45 4.35 -13.57 7.19
N LEU A 46 4.90 -12.60 7.94
CA LEU A 46 5.91 -11.69 7.40
C LEU A 46 7.20 -12.44 7.05
N ASP A 47 7.69 -13.34 7.91
CA ASP A 47 8.88 -14.13 7.63
C ASP A 47 8.72 -15.04 6.40
N ARG A 48 7.50 -15.55 6.16
CA ARG A 48 7.20 -16.36 4.97
C ARG A 48 7.26 -15.56 3.67
N LEU A 49 6.79 -14.31 3.69
CA LEU A 49 6.76 -13.46 2.50
C LEU A 49 8.01 -12.57 2.32
N HIS A 50 8.72 -12.30 3.41
CA HIS A 50 9.89 -11.43 3.48
C HIS A 50 11.01 -12.12 4.28
N PRO A 51 11.65 -13.17 3.73
CA PRO A 51 12.58 -14.01 4.47
C PRO A 51 13.84 -13.28 4.93
N ASP A 52 14.20 -12.16 4.29
CA ASP A 52 15.32 -11.29 4.68
C ASP A 52 15.02 -10.48 5.96
N GLY A 53 13.76 -10.38 6.37
CA GLY A 53 13.35 -9.62 7.55
C GLY A 53 13.08 -8.14 7.30
N TRP A 54 12.97 -7.73 6.03
CA TRP A 54 12.75 -6.35 5.63
C TRP A 54 11.52 -6.22 4.74
N SER A 55 10.77 -5.14 4.89
CA SER A 55 9.68 -4.82 3.95
C SER A 55 9.38 -3.33 3.96
N HIS A 56 8.77 -2.85 2.88
CA HIS A 56 8.04 -1.59 2.92
C HIS A 56 6.67 -1.81 3.56
N PHE A 57 6.13 -0.77 4.20
CA PHE A 57 4.84 -0.85 4.86
C PHE A 57 3.98 0.36 4.54
N TRP A 58 2.69 0.15 4.43
CA TRP A 58 1.71 1.24 4.45
C TRP A 58 0.45 0.79 5.19
N GLY A 59 -0.55 1.66 5.29
CA GLY A 59 -1.72 1.35 6.08
C GLY A 59 -2.92 2.23 5.80
N ALA A 60 -3.94 2.06 6.65
CA ALA A 60 -5.11 2.91 6.72
C ALA A 60 -5.66 2.96 8.17
N THR A 61 -6.42 4.00 8.48
CA THR A 61 -7.16 4.10 9.75
C THR A 61 -8.36 3.14 9.78
N ALA A 62 -8.95 2.97 10.97
CA ALA A 62 -10.09 2.06 11.18
C ALA A 62 -11.32 2.33 10.29
N VAL A 63 -11.48 3.57 9.82
CA VAL A 63 -12.57 3.96 8.89
C VAL A 63 -12.53 3.17 7.58
N HIS A 64 -11.38 2.58 7.25
CA HIS A 64 -11.17 1.81 6.03
C HIS A 64 -11.11 0.29 6.24
N ASP A 65 -11.42 -0.21 7.44
CA ASP A 65 -11.36 -1.64 7.80
C ASP A 65 -11.97 -2.53 6.71
N ARG A 66 -13.23 -2.29 6.34
CA ARG A 66 -13.94 -3.13 5.35
C ARG A 66 -13.21 -3.20 4.01
N ARG A 67 -12.57 -2.12 3.57
CA ARG A 67 -11.85 -2.08 2.29
C ARG A 67 -10.48 -2.76 2.40
N ILE A 68 -9.77 -2.58 3.51
CA ILE A 68 -8.48 -3.23 3.74
C ILE A 68 -8.64 -4.72 3.98
N SER A 69 -9.63 -5.17 4.75
CA SER A 69 -9.90 -6.60 4.98
C SER A 69 -10.27 -7.36 3.70
N ALA A 70 -10.60 -6.65 2.63
CA ALA A 70 -10.88 -7.21 1.33
C ALA A 70 -9.62 -7.36 0.46
N LEU A 71 -8.46 -6.88 0.92
CA LEU A 71 -7.18 -7.02 0.26
C LEU A 71 -6.51 -8.33 0.68
N SER A 72 -5.67 -8.84 -0.21
CA SER A 72 -4.96 -10.10 -0.08
C SER A 72 -3.59 -10.01 -0.72
N THR A 73 -2.73 -10.99 -0.44
CA THR A 73 -1.41 -11.09 -1.07
C THR A 73 -1.55 -11.13 -2.59
N GLY A 74 -0.72 -10.32 -3.27
CA GLY A 74 -0.73 -10.16 -4.72
C GLY A 74 -1.65 -9.07 -5.24
N ASP A 75 -2.51 -8.46 -4.41
CA ASP A 75 -3.28 -7.28 -4.80
C ASP A 75 -2.35 -6.06 -5.00
N VAL A 76 -2.81 -5.05 -5.73
CA VAL A 76 -2.00 -3.88 -6.09
C VAL A 76 -2.52 -2.62 -5.40
N VAL A 77 -1.60 -1.82 -4.86
CA VAL A 77 -1.90 -0.47 -4.37
C VAL A 77 -1.27 0.60 -5.25
N LEU A 78 -2.05 1.61 -5.62
CA LEU A 78 -1.60 2.87 -6.20
C LEU A 78 -1.55 3.92 -5.10
N LEU A 79 -0.34 4.30 -4.70
CA LEU A 79 -0.09 5.28 -3.64
C LEU A 79 -0.01 6.67 -4.26
N THR A 80 -0.96 7.54 -3.91
CA THR A 80 -1.15 8.81 -4.63
C THR A 80 -0.83 10.05 -3.81
N GLY A 81 -0.50 11.13 -4.51
CA GLY A 81 -0.34 12.46 -3.94
C GLY A 81 0.21 13.45 -4.94
N ARG A 82 0.02 14.76 -4.68
CA ARG A 82 0.44 15.84 -5.60
C ARG A 82 -0.06 15.62 -7.04
N LYS A 83 -1.29 15.12 -7.21
CA LYS A 83 -1.90 14.76 -8.51
C LYS A 83 -1.14 13.71 -9.33
N ASN A 84 -0.39 12.84 -8.65
CA ASN A 84 0.34 11.74 -9.28
C ASN A 84 0.12 10.44 -8.51
N VAL A 85 0.23 9.31 -9.20
CA VAL A 85 0.59 8.02 -8.59
C VAL A 85 2.10 8.07 -8.35
N LEU A 86 2.46 8.15 -7.06
CA LEU A 86 3.84 8.33 -6.61
C LEU A 86 4.55 7.00 -6.38
N ALA A 87 3.80 5.94 -6.12
CA ALA A 87 4.34 4.60 -6.11
C ALA A 87 3.25 3.57 -6.38
N ILE A 88 3.66 2.40 -6.84
CA ILE A 88 2.81 1.23 -7.03
C ILE A 88 3.44 0.06 -6.28
N GLY A 89 2.65 -0.62 -5.47
CA GLY A 89 3.11 -1.75 -4.68
C GLY A 89 2.26 -3.00 -4.87
N GLU A 90 2.91 -4.16 -4.82
CA GLU A 90 2.25 -5.46 -4.68
C GLU A 90 2.11 -5.79 -3.19
N ILE A 91 0.89 -6.02 -2.74
CA ILE A 91 0.54 -6.26 -1.35
C ILE A 91 1.03 -7.65 -0.92
N GLY A 92 1.70 -7.73 0.21
CA GLY A 92 2.09 -8.97 0.88
C GLY A 92 1.09 -9.37 1.97
N VAL A 93 1.56 -9.37 3.22
CA VAL A 93 0.74 -9.58 4.42
C VAL A 93 -0.14 -8.35 4.68
N VAL A 94 -1.41 -8.58 4.97
CA VAL A 94 -2.36 -7.58 5.49
C VAL A 94 -2.67 -7.94 6.94
N LEU A 95 -2.51 -7.00 7.86
CA LEU A 95 -2.70 -7.22 9.29
C LEU A 95 -3.39 -6.03 9.96
N ARG A 96 -4.21 -6.33 10.98
CA ARG A 96 -4.76 -5.33 11.89
C ARG A 96 -3.94 -5.34 13.17
N ASN A 97 -3.09 -4.34 13.36
CA ASN A 97 -2.23 -4.24 14.53
C ASN A 97 -1.87 -2.78 14.84
N PRO A 98 -2.64 -2.12 15.73
CA PRO A 98 -2.36 -0.75 16.15
C PRO A 98 -1.00 -0.58 16.83
N ALA A 99 -0.51 -1.59 17.57
CA ALA A 99 0.79 -1.52 18.24
C ALA A 99 1.94 -1.50 17.22
N PHE A 100 1.87 -2.37 16.21
CA PHE A 100 2.86 -2.39 15.12
C PHE A 100 2.78 -1.12 14.27
N ALA A 101 1.58 -0.65 13.95
CA ALA A 101 1.39 0.63 13.27
C ALA A 101 1.97 1.82 14.05
N ALA A 102 1.82 1.82 15.38
CA ALA A 102 2.42 2.83 16.25
C ALA A 102 3.95 2.74 16.26
N ALA A 103 4.53 1.54 16.24
CA ALA A 103 5.98 1.34 16.11
C ALA A 103 6.52 1.92 14.78
N LEU A 104 5.81 1.66 13.67
CA LEU A 104 6.18 2.16 12.34
C LEU A 104 6.10 3.69 12.22
N TRP A 105 5.00 4.28 12.68
CA TRP A 105 4.67 5.67 12.34
C TRP A 105 4.66 6.64 13.50
N ARG A 106 4.90 6.18 14.73
CA ARG A 106 5.03 7.00 15.95
C ARG A 106 4.05 8.19 15.93
N PRO A 107 2.73 7.91 15.90
CA PRO A 107 1.72 8.95 15.77
C PRO A 107 1.79 9.94 16.94
N GLU A 108 1.44 11.19 16.69
CA GLU A 108 1.33 12.19 17.75
C GLU A 108 0.16 11.81 18.69
N PRO A 109 0.26 12.07 20.01
CA PRO A 109 -0.82 11.83 20.95
C PRO A 109 -2.13 12.48 20.48
N GLY A 110 -3.25 11.78 20.61
CA GLY A 110 -4.58 12.28 20.21
C GLY A 110 -4.87 12.21 18.69
N THR A 111 -3.98 11.65 17.87
CA THR A 111 -4.29 11.35 16.47
C THR A 111 -4.96 9.99 16.32
N CYS A 112 -5.89 9.86 15.36
CA CYS A 112 -6.57 8.58 15.09
C CYS A 112 -5.53 7.47 14.83
N PRO A 113 -5.60 6.34 15.55
CA PRO A 113 -4.65 5.26 15.36
C PRO A 113 -4.83 4.66 13.96
N TRP A 114 -3.70 4.30 13.38
CA TRP A 114 -3.67 3.42 12.22
C TRP A 114 -3.84 2.00 12.74
N ASP A 115 -4.87 1.32 12.27
CA ASP A 115 -5.16 -0.04 12.72
C ASP A 115 -4.71 -1.05 11.67
N ASN A 116 -4.83 -0.68 10.41
CA ASN A 116 -4.56 -1.55 9.29
C ASN A 116 -3.17 -1.27 8.74
N VAL A 117 -2.38 -2.33 8.60
CA VAL A 117 -1.04 -2.31 8.02
C VAL A 117 -0.98 -3.37 6.94
N TYR A 118 -0.29 -3.08 5.86
CA TYR A 118 0.13 -4.10 4.91
C TYR A 118 1.59 -3.93 4.54
N SER A 119 2.26 -5.07 4.37
CA SER A 119 3.61 -5.15 3.81
C SER A 119 3.53 -5.11 2.27
N LEU A 120 4.63 -4.75 1.61
CA LEU A 120 4.71 -4.77 0.15
C LEU A 120 5.79 -5.74 -0.30
N LEU A 121 5.41 -6.74 -1.10
CA LEU A 121 6.33 -7.67 -1.75
C LEU A 121 7.27 -6.93 -2.70
N HIS A 122 6.69 -5.99 -3.44
CA HIS A 122 7.39 -5.13 -4.38
C HIS A 122 6.85 -3.71 -4.29
N LEU A 123 7.72 -2.74 -4.54
CA LEU A 123 7.39 -1.32 -4.57
C LEU A 123 8.18 -0.66 -5.69
N ALA A 124 7.49 -0.07 -6.65
CA ALA A 124 8.06 0.83 -7.65
C ALA A 124 7.67 2.27 -7.32
N HIS A 125 8.66 3.15 -7.16
CA HIS A 125 8.41 4.59 -7.13
C HIS A 125 8.16 5.10 -8.55
N THR A 126 7.10 5.89 -8.70
CA THR A 126 6.60 6.34 -9.99
C THR A 126 6.31 7.84 -9.96
N LYS A 127 5.99 8.40 -11.13
CA LYS A 127 5.45 9.75 -11.24
C LYS A 127 4.44 9.81 -12.39
N ILE A 128 3.39 9.01 -12.24
CA ILE A 128 2.33 8.91 -13.25
C ILE A 128 1.29 9.99 -12.94
N PRO A 129 1.05 10.96 -13.82
CA PRO A 129 0.02 11.97 -13.61
C PRO A 129 -1.38 11.33 -13.51
N TYR A 130 -2.30 11.94 -12.77
CA TYR A 130 -3.68 11.44 -12.69
C TYR A 130 -4.36 11.40 -14.06
N GLU A 131 -3.96 12.28 -14.97
CA GLU A 131 -4.40 12.35 -16.35
C GLU A 131 -4.22 11.02 -17.09
N ASP A 132 -3.12 10.30 -16.84
CA ASP A 132 -2.89 8.98 -17.44
C ASP A 132 -3.86 7.94 -16.88
N VAL A 133 -4.23 8.05 -15.59
CA VAL A 133 -5.25 7.18 -14.97
C VAL A 133 -6.65 7.55 -15.49
N TRP A 134 -6.94 8.83 -15.69
CA TRP A 134 -8.22 9.30 -16.22
C TRP A 134 -8.44 8.90 -17.67
N ALA A 135 -7.37 8.70 -18.44
CA ALA A 135 -7.44 8.21 -19.81
C ALA A 135 -7.82 6.72 -19.88
N LEU A 136 -7.83 6.00 -18.76
CA LEU A 136 -8.22 4.59 -18.69
C LEU A 136 -9.74 4.41 -18.61
N ASP A 137 -10.21 3.28 -19.14
CA ASP A 137 -11.62 2.94 -19.14
C ASP A 137 -12.20 2.87 -17.72
N GLY A 138 -13.33 3.56 -17.53
CA GLY A 138 -14.06 3.62 -16.27
C GLY A 138 -13.62 4.76 -15.32
N PHE A 139 -12.66 5.59 -15.70
CA PHE A 139 -12.26 6.78 -14.94
C PHE A 139 -12.89 8.05 -15.50
N SER A 140 -12.98 9.07 -14.65
CA SER A 140 -13.54 10.37 -15.01
C SER A 140 -12.44 11.42 -14.97
N VAL A 141 -12.37 12.23 -16.03
CA VAL A 141 -11.47 13.39 -16.09
C VAL A 141 -11.74 14.32 -14.92
N GLY A 142 -10.68 14.78 -14.25
CA GLY A 142 -10.79 15.68 -13.10
C GLY A 142 -11.05 15.00 -11.76
N ASP A 143 -11.16 13.66 -11.72
CA ASP A 143 -11.32 12.93 -10.46
C ASP A 143 -10.08 13.12 -9.56
N ASN A 144 -10.29 13.88 -8.49
CA ASN A 144 -9.31 13.99 -7.43
C ASN A 144 -9.49 12.77 -6.52
N PHE A 145 -8.60 11.79 -6.59
CA PHE A 145 -8.63 10.58 -5.76
C PHE A 145 -8.56 10.92 -4.26
N MET A 146 -9.69 11.30 -3.67
CA MET A 146 -9.84 11.63 -2.25
C MET A 146 -10.38 10.40 -1.51
N GLY A 147 -9.63 9.94 -0.51
CA GLY A 147 -9.91 8.74 0.28
C GLY A 147 -9.47 7.42 -0.38
N LEU A 148 -9.40 6.36 0.45
CA LEU A 148 -9.10 4.99 0.00
C LEU A 148 -10.22 4.46 -0.90
N ARG A 149 -9.86 3.97 -2.08
CA ARG A 149 -10.81 3.42 -3.06
C ARG A 149 -10.38 2.03 -3.51
N LEU A 150 -11.16 1.02 -3.12
CA LEU A 150 -11.07 -0.31 -3.74
C LEU A 150 -11.81 -0.25 -5.07
N LEU A 151 -11.13 -0.55 -6.16
CA LEU A 151 -11.72 -0.53 -7.50
C LEU A 151 -12.60 -1.76 -7.73
N ASP A 152 -13.62 -1.60 -8.55
CA ASP A 152 -14.35 -2.74 -9.09
C ASP A 152 -13.45 -3.55 -10.06
N PRO A 153 -13.81 -4.81 -10.37
CA PRO A 153 -12.96 -5.68 -11.20
C PRO A 153 -12.68 -5.11 -12.60
N ALA A 154 -13.61 -4.38 -13.21
CA ALA A 154 -13.42 -3.84 -14.55
C ALA A 154 -12.37 -2.70 -14.53
N LYS A 155 -12.50 -1.76 -13.59
CA LYS A 155 -11.49 -0.69 -13.42
C LYS A 155 -10.13 -1.23 -12.99
N ALA A 156 -10.11 -2.27 -12.14
CA ALA A 156 -8.88 -2.94 -11.76
C ALA A 156 -8.16 -3.51 -13.00
N ALA A 157 -8.89 -4.19 -13.89
CA ALA A 157 -8.34 -4.69 -15.15
C ALA A 157 -7.80 -3.55 -16.03
N SER A 158 -8.55 -2.44 -16.18
CA SER A 158 -8.11 -1.26 -16.95
C SER A 158 -6.82 -0.67 -16.40
N VAL A 159 -6.68 -0.55 -15.08
CA VAL A 159 -5.45 -0.04 -14.44
C VAL A 159 -4.27 -0.98 -14.67
N LEU A 160 -4.45 -2.28 -14.44
CA LEU A 160 -3.38 -3.26 -14.61
C LEU A 160 -2.89 -3.30 -16.06
N ALA A 161 -3.80 -3.32 -17.03
CA ALA A 161 -3.44 -3.34 -18.44
C ALA A 161 -2.86 -1.99 -18.90
N GLY A 162 -3.51 -0.88 -18.57
CA GLY A 162 -3.15 0.46 -19.02
C GLY A 162 -1.80 0.93 -18.48
N LEU A 163 -1.49 0.61 -17.22
CA LEU A 163 -0.19 0.93 -16.60
C LEU A 163 0.82 -0.23 -16.70
N ARG A 164 0.48 -1.27 -17.48
CA ARG A 164 1.29 -2.49 -17.70
C ARG A 164 1.85 -3.08 -16.41
N ILE A 165 0.99 -3.17 -15.39
CA ILE A 165 1.33 -3.70 -14.09
C ILE A 165 1.26 -5.22 -14.14
N THR A 166 2.36 -5.86 -13.80
CA THR A 166 2.43 -7.30 -13.53
C THR A 166 2.80 -7.52 -12.07
N THR A 167 2.35 -8.64 -11.51
CA THR A 167 2.59 -9.01 -10.10
C THR A 167 3.25 -10.36 -10.06
N THR A 168 4.20 -10.57 -9.16
CA THR A 168 4.88 -11.86 -8.97
C THR A 168 3.90 -12.95 -8.51
N THR A 169 2.87 -12.59 -7.74
CA THR A 169 1.89 -13.56 -7.24
C THR A 169 0.97 -14.12 -8.34
N HIS A 170 0.69 -13.35 -9.39
CA HIS A 170 -0.27 -13.72 -10.45
C HIS A 170 0.35 -13.83 -11.86
N GLY A 171 1.65 -13.62 -12.01
CA GLY A 171 2.37 -13.62 -13.29
C GLY A 171 3.87 -13.89 -13.09
N ASP A 172 4.66 -13.66 -14.14
CA ASP A 172 6.08 -14.06 -14.17
C ASP A 172 7.05 -13.05 -13.51
N GLY A 173 6.52 -12.03 -12.82
CA GLY A 173 7.30 -11.03 -12.10
C GLY A 173 6.53 -9.73 -11.84
N PHE A 174 7.15 -8.85 -11.07
CA PHE A 174 6.62 -7.50 -10.81
C PHE A 174 7.24 -6.48 -11.77
N ALA A 175 6.40 -5.80 -12.53
CA ALA A 175 6.80 -4.68 -13.38
C ALA A 175 5.71 -3.63 -13.45
N VAL A 176 6.11 -2.39 -13.72
CA VAL A 176 5.22 -1.25 -13.98
C VAL A 176 5.73 -0.58 -15.25
N GLY A 177 4.91 -0.52 -16.29
CA GLY A 177 5.24 0.17 -17.53
C GLY A 177 4.59 1.55 -17.55
N ALA A 178 5.31 2.56 -17.08
CA ALA A 178 5.00 3.96 -17.25
C ALA A 178 5.86 4.55 -18.38
#